data_AF-A0A7X6WCC8-F1
#
_entry.id   AF-A0A7X6WCC8-F1
#
_cell.length_a   1.000
_cell.length_b   1.000
_cell.length_c   1.000
_cell.angle_alpha   90.00
_cell.angle_beta   90.00
_cell.angle_gamma   90.00
#
_symmetry.space_group_name_H-M   'P 1'
#
loop_
_entity.id
_entity.type
_entity.pdbx_description
1 polymer ?
#
loop_
_entity_poly.entity_id
_entity_poly.type
_entity_poly.pdbx_seq_one_letter_code
_entity_poly.pdbx_strand_id
1 'polypeptide(L)'
;MGQKVNPHGLRVGIIKDWSSVWYADKKTFSEFLLEDNKIRKYVKKKLYISGLSKIDIERAANKIKLSVYTAKPGMVIGRGGSGVEELRLAIEKMTGKEVVVNVEEVKSPELNGQLVAENIAAQLERRVSF
;
A
#
# COMPACT_ATOMS: atom_id res chain seq x y z
N MET A 1 27.09 17.99 3.67
CA MET A 1 25.73 17.38 3.72
C MET A 1 25.85 16.01 4.36
N GLY A 2 25.30 15.83 5.57
CA GLY A 2 25.45 14.61 6.35
C GLY A 2 24.47 13.50 5.96
N GLN A 3 24.84 12.25 6.25
CA GLN A 3 23.96 11.09 6.10
C GLN A 3 22.87 11.15 7.17
N LYS A 4 21.59 11.22 6.75
CA LYS A 4 20.43 11.20 7.65
C LYS A 4 19.83 9.80 7.69
N VAL A 5 19.48 9.31 8.88
CA VAL A 5 18.81 8.03 9.08
C VAL A 5 17.35 8.12 8.61
N ASN A 6 16.79 7.03 8.08
CA ASN A 6 15.38 6.98 7.71
C ASN A 6 14.49 7.13 8.97
N PRO A 7 13.66 8.19 9.06
CA PRO A 7 12.86 8.48 10.23
C PRO A 7 11.71 7.50 10.46
N HIS A 8 11.24 6.79 9.42
CA HIS A 8 10.26 5.71 9.59
C HIS A 8 10.95 4.48 10.17
N GLY A 9 12.07 4.05 9.56
CA GLY A 9 12.82 2.87 9.97
C GLY A 9 13.30 2.93 11.41
N LEU A 10 13.82 4.08 11.85
CA LEU A 10 14.29 4.28 13.22
C LEU A 10 13.18 4.13 14.29
N ARG A 11 11.91 4.27 13.90
CA ARG A 11 10.77 4.31 14.83
C ARG A 11 9.90 3.05 14.78
N VAL A 12 10.24 2.09 13.92
CA VAL A 12 9.53 0.81 13.83
C VAL A 12 9.72 0.05 15.14
N GLY A 13 8.61 -0.39 15.75
CA GLY A 13 8.61 -1.09 17.04
C GLY A 13 8.64 -0.19 18.28
N ILE A 14 8.65 1.13 18.10
CA ILE A 14 8.55 2.10 19.21
C ILE A 14 7.23 2.87 19.10
N ILE A 15 7.06 3.64 18.02
CA ILE A 15 5.85 4.44 17.77
C ILE A 15 5.26 4.20 16.38
N LYS A 16 5.96 3.46 15.51
CA LYS A 16 5.48 3.06 14.19
C LYS A 16 5.41 1.55 14.09
N ASP A 17 4.34 1.08 13.45
CA ASP A 17 4.15 -0.34 13.16
C ASP A 17 4.73 -0.75 11.82
N TRP A 18 4.86 -2.06 11.64
CA TRP A 18 5.22 -2.68 10.39
C TRP A 18 4.08 -2.55 9.36
N SER A 19 4.44 -2.42 8.09
CA SER A 19 3.47 -2.43 6.98
C SER A 19 3.15 -3.84 6.48
N SER A 20 3.95 -4.84 6.84
CA SER A 20 3.64 -6.26 6.62
C SER A 20 3.69 -6.96 7.97
N VAL A 21 2.58 -7.53 8.42
CA VAL A 21 2.45 -8.20 9.72
C VAL A 21 2.07 -9.65 9.48
N TRP A 22 3.06 -10.52 9.49
CA TRP A 22 2.89 -11.97 9.35
C TRP A 22 4.13 -12.73 9.82
N TYR A 23 3.97 -14.02 10.09
CA TYR A 23 5.05 -14.93 10.44
C TYR A 23 5.22 -15.99 9.35
N ALA A 24 6.48 -16.36 9.06
CA ALA A 24 6.79 -17.48 8.18
C ALA A 24 8.10 -18.14 8.60
N ASP A 25 8.25 -19.42 8.26
CA ASP A 25 9.49 -20.15 8.48
C ASP A 25 10.59 -19.69 7.52
N LYS A 26 11.85 -19.96 7.89
CA LYS A 26 13.03 -19.56 7.12
C LYS A 26 12.99 -19.97 5.65
N LYS A 27 12.34 -21.10 5.34
CA LYS A 27 12.23 -21.63 3.97
C LYS A 27 11.21 -20.84 3.13
N THR A 28 10.08 -20.44 3.71
CA THR A 28 8.95 -19.82 3.01
C THR A 28 8.99 -18.28 3.04
N PHE A 29 9.77 -17.70 3.97
CA PHE A 29 9.89 -16.24 4.14
C PHE A 29 10.29 -15.50 2.85
N SER A 30 11.29 -16.01 2.13
CA SER A 30 11.80 -15.40 0.89
C SER A 30 10.71 -15.27 -0.17
N GLU A 31 9.94 -16.34 -0.36
CA GLU A 31 8.88 -16.40 -1.37
C GLU A 31 7.76 -15.40 -1.03
N PHE A 32 7.34 -15.36 0.23
CA PHE A 32 6.31 -14.44 0.69
C PHE A 32 6.73 -12.97 0.59
N LEU A 33 8.01 -12.67 0.86
CA LEU A 33 8.54 -11.32 0.72
C LEU A 33 8.58 -10.86 -0.75
N LEU A 34 8.98 -11.74 -1.67
CA LEU A 34 8.96 -11.44 -3.11
C LEU A 34 7.52 -11.23 -3.62
N GLU A 35 6.60 -12.06 -3.15
CA GLU A 35 5.17 -11.96 -3.44
C GLU A 35 4.58 -10.63 -2.93
N ASP A 36 4.83 -10.26 -1.67
CA ASP A 36 4.41 -8.98 -1.09
C ASP A 36 4.93 -7.78 -1.88
N ASN A 37 6.19 -7.81 -2.32
CA ASN A 37 6.77 -6.72 -3.12
C ASN A 37 6.08 -6.59 -4.49
N LYS A 38 5.76 -7.72 -5.14
CA LYS A 38 5.01 -7.72 -6.40
C LYS A 38 3.61 -7.13 -6.22
N ILE A 39 2.91 -7.53 -5.15
CA ILE A 39 1.58 -7.00 -4.81
C ILE A 39 1.67 -5.48 -4.58
N ARG A 40 2.61 -5.02 -3.76
CA ARG A 40 2.79 -3.58 -3.48
C ARG A 40 3.04 -2.77 -4.74
N LYS A 41 3.90 -3.26 -5.64
CA LYS A 41 4.19 -2.59 -6.93
C LYS A 41 2.96 -2.55 -7.82
N TYR A 42 2.22 -3.65 -7.92
CA TYR A 42 1.01 -3.73 -8.73
C TYR A 42 -0.07 -2.76 -8.22
N VAL A 43 -0.37 -2.82 -6.92
CA VAL A 43 -1.37 -1.97 -6.27
C VAL A 43 -1.00 -0.50 -6.39
N LYS A 44 0.26 -0.13 -6.11
CA LYS A 44 0.72 1.26 -6.24
C LYS A 44 0.58 1.79 -7.67
N LYS A 45 0.87 0.97 -8.68
CA LYS A 45 0.71 1.36 -10.09
C LYS A 45 -0.75 1.53 -10.49
N LYS A 46 -1.62 0.59 -10.12
CA LYS A 46 -3.06 0.62 -10.49
C LYS A 46 -3.81 1.74 -9.76
N LEU A 47 -3.47 1.99 -8.50
CA LEU A 47 -4.17 2.94 -7.62
C LEU A 47 -3.49 4.30 -7.47
N TYR A 48 -2.48 4.62 -8.30
CA TYR A 48 -1.76 5.89 -8.20
C TYR A 48 -2.69 7.11 -8.21
N ILE A 49 -3.69 7.10 -9.10
CA ILE A 49 -4.66 8.21 -9.25
C ILE A 49 -5.54 8.37 -8.00
N SER A 50 -5.75 7.31 -7.23
CA SER A 50 -6.60 7.32 -6.02
C SER A 50 -5.95 7.94 -4.79
N GLY A 51 -4.66 8.30 -4.86
CA GLY A 51 -3.91 8.87 -3.74
C GLY A 51 -3.69 7.81 -2.67
N LEU A 52 -2.77 6.89 -2.96
CA LEU A 52 -2.47 5.74 -2.11
C LEU A 52 -1.40 6.12 -1.09
N SER A 53 -1.76 6.10 0.19
CA SER A 53 -0.86 6.50 1.28
C SER A 53 -0.03 5.33 1.80
N LYS A 54 -0.71 4.26 2.20
CA LYS A 54 -0.12 3.10 2.88
C LYS A 54 -0.80 1.83 2.39
N ILE A 55 -0.03 0.75 2.34
CA ILE A 55 -0.53 -0.60 2.08
C ILE A 55 -0.08 -1.46 3.26
N ASP A 56 -1.03 -2.02 3.97
CA ASP A 56 -0.77 -2.99 5.03
C ASP A 56 -1.13 -4.39 4.53
N ILE A 57 -0.23 -5.34 4.77
CA ILE A 57 -0.39 -6.72 4.34
C ILE A 57 -0.32 -7.61 5.58
N GLU A 58 -1.40 -8.31 5.85
CA GLU A 58 -1.51 -9.33 6.86
C GLU A 58 -1.66 -10.69 6.17
N ARG A 59 -0.99 -11.72 6.70
CA ARG A 59 -1.13 -13.09 6.20
C ARG A 59 -1.56 -14.00 7.33
N ALA A 60 -2.64 -14.75 7.10
CA ALA A 60 -3.15 -15.78 8.00
C ALA A 60 -3.21 -17.11 7.24
N ALA A 61 -2.17 -17.94 7.40
CA ALA A 61 -2.00 -19.20 6.68
C ALA A 61 -2.12 -19.04 5.14
N ASN A 62 -3.30 -19.31 4.58
CA ASN A 62 -3.59 -19.23 3.15
C ASN A 62 -4.39 -17.99 2.73
N LYS A 63 -4.71 -17.10 3.68
CA LYS A 63 -5.45 -15.86 3.42
C LYS A 63 -4.53 -14.66 3.50
N ILE A 64 -4.61 -13.79 2.49
CA ILE A 64 -3.92 -12.49 2.48
C ILE A 64 -4.96 -11.42 2.73
N LYS A 65 -4.80 -10.64 3.78
CA LYS A 65 -5.61 -9.46 4.05
C LYS A 65 -4.80 -8.23 3.68
N LEU A 66 -5.31 -7.48 2.71
CA LEU A 66 -4.66 -6.31 2.14
C LEU A 66 -5.48 -5.07 2.50
N SER A 67 -4.97 -4.27 3.44
CA SER A 67 -5.58 -2.99 3.82
C SER A 67 -4.92 -1.85 3.06
N VAL A 68 -5.72 -1.13 2.27
CA VAL A 68 -5.27 -0.01 1.45
C VAL A 68 -5.79 1.30 2.05
N TYR A 69 -4.87 2.19 2.41
CA TYR A 69 -5.20 3.51 2.91
C TYR A 69 -5.14 4.52 1.78
N THR A 70 -6.28 5.14 1.48
CA THR A 70 -6.40 6.08 0.35
C THR A 70 -7.10 7.36 0.74
N ALA A 71 -6.77 8.45 0.05
CA ALA A 71 -7.46 9.73 0.20
C ALA A 71 -8.83 9.75 -0.52
N LYS A 72 -8.99 8.93 -1.57
CA LYS A 72 -10.21 8.87 -2.39
C LYS A 72 -10.74 7.43 -2.43
N PRO A 73 -11.38 6.94 -1.36
CA PRO A 73 -11.85 5.55 -1.29
C PRO A 73 -12.84 5.22 -2.40
N GLY A 74 -13.69 6.17 -2.80
CA GLY A 74 -14.67 5.97 -3.88
C GLY A 74 -14.05 5.58 -5.23
N MET A 75 -12.84 6.05 -5.55
CA MET A 75 -12.17 5.65 -6.79
C MET A 75 -11.58 4.24 -6.73
N VAL A 76 -11.24 3.76 -5.53
CA VAL A 76 -10.75 2.39 -5.30
C VAL A 76 -11.91 1.40 -5.36
N ILE A 77 -13.05 1.77 -4.77
CA ILE A 77 -14.24 0.90 -4.73
C ILE A 77 -14.86 0.76 -6.13
N GLY A 78 -14.88 1.84 -6.92
CA GLY A 78 -15.50 1.85 -8.24
C GLY A 78 -17.02 1.83 -8.18
N ARG A 79 -17.68 1.64 -9.33
CA ARG A 79 -19.15 1.62 -9.42
C ARG A 79 -19.66 0.28 -8.89
N GLY A 80 -20.38 0.31 -7.76
CA GLY A 80 -20.99 -0.89 -7.17
C GLY A 80 -19.97 -1.92 -6.63
N GLY A 81 -18.74 -1.51 -6.30
CA GLY A 81 -17.71 -2.42 -5.75
C GLY A 81 -16.86 -3.14 -6.80
N SER A 82 -17.05 -2.85 -8.10
CA SER A 82 -16.31 -3.51 -9.19
C SER A 82 -14.79 -3.35 -9.08
N GLY A 83 -14.31 -2.21 -8.60
CA GLY A 83 -12.87 -1.93 -8.50
C GLY A 83 -12.18 -2.80 -7.45
N VAL A 84 -12.85 -3.06 -6.32
CA VAL A 84 -12.33 -3.95 -5.27
C VAL A 84 -12.28 -5.39 -5.77
N GLU A 85 -13.32 -5.84 -6.48
CA GLU A 85 -13.34 -7.21 -6.99
C GLU A 85 -12.31 -7.45 -8.09
N GLU A 86 -12.11 -6.49 -8.99
CA GLU A 86 -11.02 -6.58 -9.97
C GLU A 86 -9.64 -6.62 -9.31
N LEU A 87 -9.43 -5.85 -8.24
CA LEU A 87 -8.18 -5.86 -7.48
C LEU A 87 -7.98 -7.20 -6.78
N ARG A 88 -9.04 -7.72 -6.15
CA ARG A 88 -9.02 -9.03 -5.50
C ARG A 88 -8.65 -10.11 -6.52
N LEU A 89 -9.39 -10.24 -7.62
CA LEU A 89 -9.14 -11.26 -8.65
C LEU A 89 -7.73 -11.15 -9.24
N ALA A 90 -7.22 -9.94 -9.45
CA ALA A 90 -5.86 -9.74 -9.95
C ALA A 90 -4.80 -10.23 -8.95
N ILE A 91 -4.98 -9.96 -7.65
CA ILE A 91 -4.05 -10.40 -6.61
C ILE A 91 -4.17 -11.90 -6.39
N GLU A 92 -5.39 -12.47 -6.38
CA GLU A 92 -5.61 -13.92 -6.30
C GLU A 92 -4.94 -14.63 -7.48
N LYS A 93 -5.02 -14.10 -8.70
CA LYS A 93 -4.33 -14.67 -9.88
C LYS A 93 -2.80 -14.65 -9.76
N MET A 94 -2.23 -13.66 -9.07
CA MET A 94 -0.77 -13.55 -8.87
C MET A 94 -0.26 -14.45 -7.74
N THR A 95 -1.08 -14.68 -6.72
CA THR A 95 -0.68 -15.33 -5.45
C THR A 95 -1.19 -16.76 -5.33
N GLY A 96 -2.26 -17.11 -6.03
CA GLY A 96 -2.97 -18.38 -5.91
C GLY A 96 -3.64 -18.59 -4.55
N LYS A 97 -3.80 -17.52 -3.77
CA LYS A 97 -4.34 -17.53 -2.40
C LYS A 97 -5.60 -16.70 -2.32
N GLU A 98 -6.43 -16.94 -1.32
CA GLU A 98 -7.61 -16.11 -1.06
C GLU A 98 -7.19 -14.73 -0.56
N VAL A 99 -7.72 -13.67 -1.17
CA VAL A 99 -7.39 -12.29 -0.82
C VAL A 99 -8.62 -11.56 -0.29
N VAL A 100 -8.48 -10.89 0.84
CA VAL A 100 -9.47 -9.97 1.38
C VAL A 100 -8.92 -8.56 1.25
N VAL A 101 -9.61 -7.70 0.51
CA VAL A 101 -9.19 -6.30 0.30
C VAL A 101 -10.04 -5.40 1.19
N ASN A 102 -9.38 -4.69 2.09
CA ASN A 102 -9.98 -3.65 2.91
C ASN A 102 -9.54 -2.27 2.38
N VAL A 103 -10.48 -1.35 2.25
CA VAL A 103 -10.18 0.03 1.86
C VAL A 103 -10.49 0.93 3.03
N GLU A 104 -9.47 1.65 3.49
CA GLU A 104 -9.57 2.59 4.60
C GLU A 104 -9.34 4.02 4.12
N GLU A 105 -10.14 4.93 4.65
CA GLU A 105 -10.08 6.34 4.30
C GLU A 105 -9.06 7.10 5.15
N VAL A 106 -8.21 7.89 4.49
CA VAL A 106 -7.33 8.84 5.16
C VAL A 106 -8.09 10.14 5.39
N LYS A 107 -8.56 10.35 6.62
CA LYS A 107 -9.37 11.53 7.02
C LYS A 107 -8.71 12.88 6.70
N SER A 108 -7.39 12.98 6.85
CA SER A 108 -6.64 14.23 6.63
C SER A 108 -5.46 13.97 5.70
N PRO A 109 -5.68 14.03 4.36
CA PRO A 109 -4.64 13.78 3.36
C PRO A 109 -3.43 14.72 3.48
N GLU A 110 -3.66 15.95 3.93
CA GLU A 110 -2.63 17.00 4.07
C GLU A 110 -1.60 16.69 5.17
N LEU A 111 -1.96 15.88 6.17
CA LEU A 111 -1.04 15.45 7.21
C LEU A 111 -0.21 14.23 6.81
N ASN A 112 -0.48 13.67 5.63
CA ASN A 112 0.15 12.46 5.17
C ASN A 112 1.35 12.74 4.25
N GLY A 113 2.55 12.42 4.72
CA GLY A 113 3.78 12.71 3.99
C GLY A 113 3.84 12.10 2.59
N GLN A 114 3.28 10.89 2.37
CA GLN A 114 3.30 10.26 1.05
C GLN A 114 2.40 11.01 0.06
N LEU A 115 1.20 11.40 0.49
CA LEU A 115 0.23 12.09 -0.36
C LEU A 115 0.67 13.51 -0.69
N VAL A 116 1.25 14.22 0.28
CA VAL A 116 1.82 15.55 0.06
C VAL A 116 3.00 15.48 -0.92
N ALA A 117 3.90 14.49 -0.76
CA ALA A 117 5.03 14.31 -1.66
C ALA A 117 4.59 14.02 -3.10
N GLU A 118 3.59 13.15 -3.29
CA GLU A 118 3.04 12.85 -4.62
C GLU A 118 2.32 14.05 -5.24
N ASN A 119 1.64 14.88 -4.43
CA ASN A 119 1.03 16.11 -4.90
C ASN A 119 2.08 17.11 -5.41
N ILE A 120 3.15 17.33 -4.63
CA ILE A 120 4.26 18.22 -5.05
C ILE A 120 4.91 17.68 -6.32
N ALA A 121 5.16 16.37 -6.42
CA ALA A 121 5.72 15.76 -7.63
C ALA A 121 4.81 16.03 -8.86
N ALA A 122 3.50 15.84 -8.72
CA ALA A 122 2.54 16.10 -9.80
C ALA A 122 2.47 17.59 -10.19
N GLN A 123 2.64 18.51 -9.24
CA GLN A 123 2.70 19.96 -9.52
C GLN A 123 3.97 20.33 -10.30
N LEU A 124 5.12 19.76 -9.93
CA LEU A 124 6.38 19.95 -10.64
C LEU A 124 6.31 19.39 -12.07
N GLU A 125 5.72 18.21 -12.28
CA GLU A 125 5.48 17.65 -13.62
C GLU A 125 4.62 18.57 -14.49
N ARG A 126 3.67 19.29 -13.89
CA ARG A 126 2.81 20.28 -14.56
C ARG A 126 3.45 21.66 -14.69
N ARG A 127 4.73 21.81 -14.29
CA ARG A 127 5.50 23.05 -14.36
C ARG A 127 4.90 24.20 -13.56
N VAL A 128 4.28 23.88 -12.41
CA VAL A 128 3.88 24.89 -11.42
C VAL A 128 5.13 25.46 -10.77
N SER A 129 5.10 26.76 -10.41
CA SER A 129 6.21 27.38 -9.68
C SER A 129 6.40 26.73 -8.31
N PHE A 130 7.65 26.49 -7.94
CA PHE A 130 8.06 25.93 -6.65
C PHE A 130 8.40 27.02 -5.63
#